data_AF-A0A917J5H8-F1
#
_entry.id   AF-A0A917J5H8-F1
#
_cell.length_a   1.000
_cell.length_b   1.000
_cell.length_c   1.000
_cell.angle_alpha   90.00
_cell.angle_beta   90.00
_cell.angle_gamma   90.00
#
_symmetry.space_group_name_H-M   'P 1'
#
loop_
_entity.id
_entity.type
_entity.pdbx_description
1 polymer ?
#
loop_
_entity_poly.entity_id
_entity_poly.type
_entity_poly.pdbx_seq_one_letter_code
_entity_poly.pdbx_strand_id
1 'polypeptide(L)' 'MFTPLFKGREDLFALHWEKGGKSGYMPAYHFDPYRYKVHKMRGGTLGNFSEKTYQFLTKEQIEKHLQGN' A
#
# COMPACT_ATOMS: atom_id res chain seq x y z
N MET A 1 -0.29 -19.09 12.26
CA MET A 1 0.76 -18.05 12.25
C MET A 1 1.58 -18.22 10.97
N PHE A 2 1.46 -17.31 10.00
CA PHE A 2 2.07 -17.39 8.65
C PHE A 2 3.23 -16.39 8.48
N THR A 3 4.03 -16.22 9.53
CA THR A 3 5.13 -15.24 9.57
C THR A 3 6.36 -15.57 8.69
N PRO A 4 6.74 -16.84 8.38
CA PRO A 4 8.01 -17.09 7.69
C PRO A 4 8.02 -16.81 6.17
N LEU A 5 6.88 -16.46 5.56
CA LEU A 5 6.80 -16.10 4.14
C LEU A 5 7.26 -14.66 3.85
N PHE A 6 7.27 -13.79 4.86
CA PHE A 6 7.64 -12.37 4.71
C PHE A 6 9.04 -12.13 5.27
N LYS A 7 10.08 -12.64 4.61
CA LYS A 7 11.49 -12.31 4.94
C LYS A 7 11.88 -10.88 4.46
N GLY A 8 11.05 -9.89 4.77
CA GLY A 8 11.17 -8.50 4.31
C GLY A 8 10.81 -7.49 5.40
N ARG A 9 10.53 -6.24 4.98
CA ARG A 9 10.09 -5.15 5.86
C ARG A 9 8.77 -5.50 6.56
N GLU A 10 8.83 -5.79 7.86
CA GLU A 10 7.66 -6.07 8.71
C GLU A 10 6.91 -4.79 9.14
N ASP A 11 7.48 -3.61 8.86
CA ASP A 11 6.95 -2.29 9.18
C ASP A 11 5.92 -1.79 8.14
N LEU A 12 5.89 -2.36 6.94
CA LEU A 12 5.06 -1.89 5.83
C LEU A 12 4.02 -2.92 5.41
N PHE A 13 2.76 -2.50 5.35
CA PHE A 13 1.69 -3.29 4.75
C PHE A 13 1.92 -3.40 3.24
N ALA A 14 1.92 -4.62 2.69
CA ALA A 14 2.02 -4.85 1.25
C ALA A 14 0.62 -5.09 0.68
N LEU A 15 0.18 -4.22 -0.22
CA LEU A 15 -1.03 -4.39 -1.01
C LEU A 15 -0.73 -5.29 -2.20
N HIS A 16 -1.44 -6.40 -2.31
CA HIS A 16 -1.50 -7.18 -3.54
C HIS A 16 -2.31 -6.42 -4.58
N TRP A 17 -1.78 -6.29 -5.80
CA TRP A 17 -2.52 -5.72 -6.93
C TRP A 17 -2.49 -6.68 -8.10
N GLU A 18 -3.58 -6.69 -8.86
CA GLU A 18 -3.70 -7.43 -10.10
C GLU A 18 -4.29 -6.52 -11.18
N LYS A 19 -3.64 -6.45 -12.34
CA LYS A 19 -4.13 -5.68 -13.49
C LYS A 19 -3.67 -6.32 -14.78
N GLY A 20 -4.64 -6.71 -15.63
CA GLY A 20 -4.36 -7.19 -16.98
C GLY A 20 -3.47 -8.43 -17.03
N GLY A 21 -3.70 -9.39 -16.12
CA GLY A 21 -2.92 -10.63 -16.02
C GLY A 21 -1.54 -10.48 -15.38
N LYS A 22 -1.17 -9.28 -14.91
CA LYS A 22 0.00 -9.04 -14.08
C LYS A 22 -0.43 -8.88 -12.63
N SER A 23 0.28 -9.55 -11.72
CA SER A 23 0.10 -9.39 -10.29
C SER A 23 1.42 -9.00 -9.61
N GLY A 24 1.32 -8.38 -8.45
CA GLY A 24 2.48 -8.00 -7.66
C GLY A 24 2.10 -7.47 -6.30
N TYR A 25 3.12 -7.17 -5.50
CA TYR A 25 2.96 -6.56 -4.19
C TYR A 25 3.55 -5.14 -4.22
N MET A 26 2.82 -4.18 -3.67
CA MET A 26 3.28 -2.80 -3.53
C MET A 26 3.09 -2.36 -2.07
N PRO A 27 4.02 -1.60 -1.48
CA PRO A 27 3.81 -1.03 -0.16
C PRO A 27 2.55 -0.14 -0.14
N ALA A 28 1.80 -0.23 0.96
CA ALA A 28 0.64 0.58 1.23
C ALA A 28 1.09 1.99 1.60
N TYR A 29 0.58 2.95 0.83
CA TYR A 29 0.79 4.35 1.08
C TYR A 29 -0.51 4.95 1.57
N HIS A 30 -0.43 5.70 2.65
CA HIS A 30 -1.50 6.58 3.07
C HIS A 30 -1.28 7.95 2.39
N PHE A 31 -2.30 8.42 1.69
CA PHE A 31 -2.27 9.73 1.06
C PHE A 31 -3.69 10.27 0.91
N ASP A 32 -3.81 11.59 0.85
CA ASP A 32 -5.08 12.25 0.55
C ASP A 32 -5.44 12.01 -0.94
N PRO A 33 -6.59 11.36 -1.23
CA PRO A 33 -7.00 11.05 -2.60
C PRO A 33 -7.16 12.29 -3.49
N TYR A 34 -7.60 13.41 -2.91
CA TYR A 34 -7.80 14.66 -3.63
C TYR A 34 -6.46 15.30 -4.01
N ARG A 35 -5.51 15.34 -3.06
CA ARG A 35 -4.16 15.86 -3.33
C ARG A 35 -3.41 14.99 -4.34
N TYR A 36 -3.54 13.67 -4.24
CA TYR A 36 -2.96 12.76 -5.24
C TYR A 36 -3.60 12.94 -6.61
N LYS A 37 -4.92 13.18 -6.69
CA LYS A 37 -5.60 13.45 -7.96
C LYS A 37 -5.06 14.72 -8.63
N VAL A 38 -4.87 15.80 -7.87
CA VAL A 38 -4.27 17.05 -8.37
C VAL A 38 -2.83 16.82 -8.83
N HIS A 39 -2.03 16.10 -8.04
CA HIS A 39 -0.64 15.77 -8.40
C HIS A 39 -0.56 14.92 -9.68
N LYS A 40 -1.43 13.92 -9.81
CA LYS A 40 -1.53 13.07 -11.00
C LYS A 40 -1.98 13.85 -12.23
N MET A 41 -2.92 14.79 -12.09
CA MET A 41 -3.32 15.69 -13.19
C MET A 41 -2.17 16.58 -13.67
N ARG A 42 -1.23 16.92 -12.78
CA ARG A 42 -0.01 17.68 -13.12
C ARG A 42 1.10 16.80 -13.73
N GLY A 43 0.82 15.54 -14.05
CA GLY A 43 1.79 14.58 -14.59
C GLY A 43 2.65 13.88 -13.52
N GLY A 44 2.32 14.05 -12.24
CA GLY A 44 3.01 13.40 -11.15
C GLY A 44 2.68 11.90 -11.03
N THR A 45 3.60 11.14 -10.44
CA THR A 45 3.45 9.70 -10.16
C THR A 45 3.41 9.45 -8.66
N LEU A 46 2.91 8.29 -8.23
CA LEU A 46 2.96 7.90 -6.82
C LEU A 46 4.41 7.86 -6.28
N GLY A 47 5.39 7.61 -7.16
CA GLY A 47 6.82 7.68 -6.83
C GLY A 47 7.27 9.07 -6.38
N ASN A 48 6.82 10.12 -7.08
CA ASN A 48 7.21 11.52 -6.86
C ASN A 48 6.27 12.30 -5.94
N PHE A 49 5.24 11.65 -5.41
CA PHE A 49 4.33 12.27 -4.45
C PHE A 49 5.04 12.39 -3.09
N SER A 50 5.42 13.61 -2.71
CA SER A 50 6.11 13.92 -1.45
C SER A 50 5.20 13.78 -0.22
N GLU A 51 3.90 13.94 -0.41
CA GLU A 51 2.90 13.86 0.67
C GLU A 51 2.34 12.44 0.89
N LYS A 52 3.02 11.40 0.39
CA LYS A 52 2.70 10.02 0.79
C LYS A 52 3.35 9.72 2.13
N THR A 53 2.57 9.21 3.07
CA THR A 53 3.10 8.55 4.25
C THR A 53 3.05 7.06 4.06
N TYR A 54 4.06 6.35 4.56
CA TYR A 54 4.00 4.90 4.62
C TYR A 54 2.90 4.49 5.58
N GLN A 55 2.02 3.60 5.14
CA GLN A 55 1.02 3.05 6.03
C GLN A 55 1.67 1.95 6.85
N PHE A 56 1.87 2.23 8.13
CA PHE A 56 2.38 1.26 9.08
C PHE A 56 1.38 0.12 9.24
N LEU A 57 1.92 -1.09 9.32
CA LEU A 57 1.18 -2.31 9.59
C LEU A 57 0.58 -2.27 11.01
N THR A 58 -0.61 -1.68 11.19
CA THR A 58 -1.28 -1.71 12.51
C THR A 58 -1.99 -3.04 12.70
N LYS A 59 -2.04 -3.54 13.94
CA LYS A 59 -2.71 -4.81 14.28
C LYS A 59 -4.16 -4.87 13.77
N GLU A 60 -4.88 -3.76 13.83
CA GLU A 60 -6.25 -3.64 13.30
C GLU A 60 -6.33 -3.88 11.78
N GLN A 61 -5.34 -3.43 11.01
CA GLN A 61 -5.32 -3.70 9.57
C GLN A 61 -5.01 -5.15 9.25
N ILE A 62 -4.15 -5.79 10.04
CA ILE A 62 -3.88 -7.23 9.92
C ILE A 62 -5.15 -8.01 10.25
N GLU A 63 -5.86 -7.66 11.32
CA GLU A 63 -7.11 -8.33 11.70
C GLU A 63 -8.19 -8.17 10.63
N LYS A 64 -8.40 -6.96 10.08
CA LYS A 64 -9.33 -6.77 8.96
C LYS A 64 -8.94 -7.55 7.72
N HIS A 65 -7.64 -7.56 7.38
CA HIS A 65 -7.15 -8.32 6.23
C HIS A 65 -7.34 -9.84 6.42
N LEU A 66 -7.14 -10.34 7.64
CA LEU A 66 -7.39 -11.75 7.99
C LEU A 66 -8.89 -12.08 8.06
N GLN A 67 -9.73 -11.10 8.40
CA GLN A 67 -11.19 -11.26 8.49
C GLN A 67 -11.91 -11.06 7.16
N GLY A 68 -11.24 -10.56 6.11
CA GLY A 68 -11.80 -10.42 4.77
C GLY A 68 -12.87 -9.34 4.63
N ASN A 69 -12.92 -8.36 5.54
CA ASN A 69 -13.86 -7.23 5.55
C ASN A 69 -13.19 -5.91 5.14
#